data_AF-A0A7T4PFI3-F1
#
_entry.id   AF-A0A7T4PFI3-F1
#
_cell.length_a   1.000
_cell.length_b   1.000
_cell.length_c   1.000
_cell.angle_alpha   90.00
_cell.angle_beta   90.00
_cell.angle_gamma   90.00
#
_symmetry.space_group_name_H-M   'P 1'
#
loop_
_entity.id
_entity.type
_entity.pdbx_description
1 polymer ?
#
loop_
_entity_poly.entity_id
_entity_poly.type
_entity_poly.pdbx_seq_one_letter_code
_entity_poly.pdbx_strand_id
1 'polypeptide(L)'
;MSTCAPAPPRPTERTSPGARRAAWFLAALFWSALGVMEGVDHGWPAGLLAAVFFVAPDLTFLAGLRDAPRMARGQLPPRAVPLYNAAHRALVPLTLLGLYAALPGKWAPALAALCGWLAHISYDRAFGYGLRTKEGFQRG
;
A
#
# COMPACT_ATOMS: atom_id res chain seq x y z
N MET A 1 29.88 -47.81 -12.24
CA MET A 1 29.68 -46.35 -12.14
C MET A 1 28.28 -46.12 -11.62
N SER A 2 28.11 -45.90 -10.30
CA SER A 2 26.81 -45.60 -9.70
C SER A 2 26.55 -44.10 -9.76
N THR A 3 25.55 -43.69 -10.54
CA THR A 3 25.08 -42.31 -10.62
C THR A 3 24.17 -42.02 -9.42
N CYS A 4 24.64 -41.18 -8.50
CA CYS A 4 23.84 -40.63 -7.42
C CYS A 4 22.82 -39.64 -8.02
N ALA A 5 21.53 -39.89 -7.81
CA ALA A 5 20.48 -38.97 -8.26
C ALA A 5 20.51 -37.67 -7.43
N PRO A 6 20.35 -36.48 -8.04
CA PRO A 6 20.32 -35.22 -7.29
C PRO A 6 19.08 -35.16 -6.39
N ALA A 7 19.29 -34.76 -5.13
CA ALA A 7 18.22 -34.59 -4.15
C ALA A 7 17.17 -33.56 -4.63
N PRO A 8 15.87 -33.78 -4.35
CA PRO A 8 14.82 -32.87 -4.76
C PRO A 8 15.01 -31.48 -4.13
N PRO A 9 14.65 -30.39 -4.83
CA PRO A 9 14.77 -29.04 -4.30
C PRO A 9 13.92 -28.91 -3.03
N ARG A 10 14.51 -28.31 -1.98
CA ARG A 10 13.80 -28.01 -0.73
C ARG A 10 12.57 -27.16 -1.03
N PRO A 11 11.39 -27.47 -0.47
CA PRO A 11 10.23 -26.60 -0.58
C PRO A 11 10.62 -25.22 -0.03
N THR A 12 10.66 -24.21 -0.89
CA THR A 12 10.75 -22.82 -0.43
C THR A 12 9.56 -22.59 0.50
N GLU A 13 9.85 -22.27 1.75
CA GLU A 13 8.87 -22.03 2.81
C GLU A 13 7.91 -20.94 2.36
N ARG A 14 6.76 -21.33 1.80
CA ARG A 14 5.72 -20.39 1.39
C ARG A 14 5.15 -19.82 2.67
N THR A 15 5.47 -18.56 2.95
CA THR A 15 4.86 -17.82 4.06
C THR A 15 3.35 -17.97 3.99
N SER A 16 2.74 -18.36 5.11
CA SER A 16 1.30 -18.57 5.14
C SER A 16 0.58 -17.26 4.79
N PRO A 17 -0.53 -17.30 4.04
CA PRO A 17 -1.30 -16.09 3.72
C PRO A 17 -1.68 -15.29 4.98
N GLY A 18 -1.92 -15.98 6.10
CA GLY A 18 -2.17 -15.39 7.41
C GLY A 18 -0.97 -14.63 7.97
N ALA A 19 0.23 -15.22 7.96
CA ALA A 19 1.44 -14.55 8.41
C ALA A 19 1.73 -13.28 7.60
N ARG A 20 1.53 -13.33 6.27
CA ARG A 20 1.68 -12.15 5.41
C ARG A 20 0.68 -11.05 5.77
N ARG A 21 -0.60 -11.39 5.99
CA ARG A 21 -1.62 -10.42 6.41
C ARG A 21 -1.32 -9.82 7.77
N ALA A 22 -0.85 -10.62 8.72
CA ALA A 22 -0.42 -10.14 10.04
C ALA A 22 0.76 -9.17 9.93
N ALA A 23 1.77 -9.47 9.11
CA ALA A 23 2.89 -8.57 8.88
C ALA A 23 2.44 -7.22 8.30
N TRP A 24 1.50 -7.24 7.35
CA TRP A 24 0.90 -6.01 6.82
C TRP A 24 0.09 -5.25 7.88
N PHE A 25 -0.62 -5.95 8.75
CA PHE A 25 -1.37 -5.31 9.83
C PHE A 25 -0.42 -4.61 10.82
N LEU A 26 0.68 -5.26 11.21
CA LEU A 26 1.71 -4.66 12.05
C LEU A 26 2.33 -3.43 11.38
N ALA A 27 2.62 -3.51 10.08
CA ALA A 27 3.08 -2.35 9.33
C ALA A 27 2.05 -1.21 9.34
N ALA A 28 0.75 -1.52 9.18
CA ALA A 28 -0.31 -0.52 9.22
C ALA A 28 -0.37 0.22 10.57
N LEU A 29 -0.26 -0.52 11.67
CA LEU A 29 -0.22 0.06 13.01
C LEU A 29 1.03 0.92 13.21
N PHE A 30 2.19 0.44 12.77
CA PHE A 30 3.45 1.18 12.85
C PHE A 30 3.38 2.53 12.12
N TRP A 31 2.93 2.53 10.86
CA TRP A 31 2.81 3.76 10.07
C TRP A 31 1.75 4.71 10.63
N SER A 32 0.65 4.18 11.15
CA SER A 32 -0.39 5.00 11.80
C SER A 32 0.14 5.67 13.07
N ALA A 33 0.87 4.93 13.91
CA ALA A 33 1.46 5.47 15.12
C ALA A 33 2.46 6.59 14.81
N LEU A 34 3.33 6.40 13.81
CA LEU A 34 4.26 7.45 13.37
C LEU A 34 3.52 8.68 12.81
N GLY A 35 2.51 8.49 11.96
CA GLY A 35 1.73 9.62 11.41
C GLY A 35 1.00 10.43 12.49
N VAL A 36 0.45 9.75 13.51
CA VAL A 36 -0.18 10.41 14.67
C VAL A 36 0.85 11.16 15.50
N MET A 37 2.01 10.55 15.79
CA MET A 37 3.10 11.18 16.53
C MET A 37 3.58 12.46 15.85
N GLU A 38 3.80 12.42 14.53
CA GLU A 38 4.16 13.61 13.75
C GLU A 38 3.11 14.72 13.86
N GLY A 39 1.82 14.37 13.87
CA GLY A 39 0.72 15.32 14.07
C GLY A 39 0.66 15.93 15.47
N VAL A 40 0.98 15.15 16.50
CA VAL A 40 1.02 15.60 17.90
C VAL A 40 2.22 16.51 18.13
N ASP A 41 3.40 16.13 17.63
CA ASP A 41 4.66 16.82 17.90
C ASP A 41 4.88 18.07 17.04
N HIS A 42 4.37 18.08 15.80
CA HIS A 42 4.60 19.17 14.83
C HIS A 42 3.33 19.93 14.44
N GLY A 43 2.20 19.61 15.08
CA GLY A 43 0.94 20.33 14.99
C GLY A 43 0.01 19.89 13.86
N TRP A 44 -1.14 20.57 13.79
CA TRP A 44 -2.27 20.18 12.94
C TRP A 44 -1.96 20.02 11.45
N PRO A 45 -1.03 20.74 10.80
CA PRO A 45 -0.75 20.51 9.37
C PRO A 45 -0.21 19.11 9.10
N ALA A 46 0.61 18.57 10.00
CA ALA A 46 1.15 17.22 9.87
C ALA A 46 0.04 16.17 10.06
N GLY A 47 -0.81 16.35 11.08
CA GLY A 47 -1.97 15.49 11.29
C GLY A 47 -2.97 15.52 10.12
N LEU A 48 -3.25 16.70 9.56
CA LEU A 48 -4.11 16.84 8.39
C LEU A 48 -3.51 16.12 7.18
N LEU A 49 -2.22 16.30 6.90
CA LEU A 49 -1.56 15.66 5.76
C LEU A 49 -1.50 14.14 5.90
N ALA A 50 -1.28 13.62 7.11
CA ALA A 50 -1.43 12.20 7.38
C ALA A 50 -2.85 11.70 7.04
N ALA A 51 -3.89 12.38 7.52
CA ALA A 51 -5.28 12.01 7.26
C ALA A 51 -5.64 12.11 5.76
N VAL A 52 -5.21 13.18 5.08
CA VAL A 52 -5.45 13.36 3.64
C VAL A 52 -4.79 12.26 2.84
N PHE A 53 -3.52 11.95 3.09
CA PHE A 53 -2.81 10.90 2.36
C PHE A 53 -3.22 9.48 2.76
N PHE A 54 -3.84 9.32 3.92
CA PHE A 54 -4.51 8.08 4.29
C PHE A 54 -5.75 7.82 3.42
N VAL A 55 -6.46 8.85 2.96
CA VAL A 55 -7.66 8.71 2.12
C VAL A 55 -7.35 8.88 0.61
N ALA A 56 -6.28 9.61 0.28
CA ALA A 56 -5.94 9.97 -1.10
C ALA A 56 -5.86 8.80 -2.09
N PRO A 57 -5.31 7.61 -1.74
CA PRO A 57 -5.27 6.48 -2.67
C PRO A 57 -6.66 6.02 -3.15
N ASP A 58 -7.67 6.12 -2.30
CA ASP A 58 -9.05 5.75 -2.66
C ASP A 58 -9.72 6.79 -3.56
N LEU A 59 -9.26 8.05 -3.56
CA LEU A 59 -9.80 9.06 -4.47
C LEU A 59 -9.57 8.68 -5.94
N THR A 60 -8.66 7.76 -6.22
CA THR A 60 -8.45 7.20 -7.56
C THR A 60 -9.67 6.46 -8.12
N PHE A 61 -10.59 5.97 -7.25
CA PHE A 61 -11.86 5.40 -7.67
C PHE A 61 -12.76 6.40 -8.39
N LEU A 62 -12.64 7.70 -8.07
CA LEU A 62 -13.44 8.75 -8.70
C LEU A 62 -13.16 8.88 -10.20
N ALA A 63 -11.97 8.50 -10.66
CA ALA A 63 -11.63 8.48 -12.09
C ALA A 63 -12.48 7.48 -12.90
N GLY A 64 -13.06 6.47 -12.25
CA GLY A 64 -13.94 5.48 -12.87
C GLY A 64 -15.43 5.69 -12.59
N LEU A 65 -15.82 6.73 -11.83
CA LEU A 65 -17.17 6.85 -11.29
C LEU A 65 -18.27 6.85 -12.38
N ARG A 66 -17.99 7.45 -13.54
CA ARG A 66 -18.91 7.50 -14.68
C ARG A 66 -19.20 6.14 -15.32
N ASP A 67 -18.32 5.18 -15.13
CA ASP A 67 -18.44 3.84 -15.72
C ASP A 67 -18.88 2.79 -14.70
N ALA A 68 -18.91 3.14 -13.41
CA ALA A 68 -19.32 2.26 -12.33
C ALA A 68 -20.68 1.56 -12.57
N PRO A 69 -21.72 2.21 -13.14
CA PRO A 69 -23.01 1.55 -13.41
C PRO A 69 -22.93 0.41 -14.44
N ARG A 70 -21.86 0.34 -15.23
CA ARG A 70 -21.67 -0.66 -16.30
C ARG A 70 -20.71 -1.78 -15.91
N MET A 71 -20.11 -1.73 -14.72
CA MET A 71 -19.11 -2.69 -14.28
C MET A 71 -19.72 -3.85 -13.52
N ALA A 72 -19.10 -5.03 -13.62
CA ALA A 72 -19.45 -6.16 -12.77
C ALA A 72 -19.11 -5.88 -11.29
N ARG A 73 -19.78 -6.58 -10.37
CA ARG A 73 -19.52 -6.44 -8.93
C ARG A 73 -18.05 -6.75 -8.62
N GLY A 74 -17.35 -5.81 -7.98
CA GLY A 74 -15.92 -5.94 -7.64
C GLY A 74 -14.95 -5.63 -8.79
N GLN A 75 -15.46 -5.23 -9.95
CA GLN A 75 -14.66 -4.79 -11.09
C GLN A 75 -14.47 -3.28 -11.06
N LEU A 76 -13.21 -2.85 -11.12
CA LEU A 76 -12.87 -1.44 -11.33
C LEU A 76 -12.90 -1.12 -12.84
N PRO A 77 -13.42 0.04 -13.28
CA PRO A 77 -13.31 0.43 -14.68
C PRO A 77 -11.86 0.38 -15.15
N PRO A 78 -11.56 -0.24 -16.32
CA PRO A 78 -10.18 -0.40 -16.81
C PRO A 78 -9.39 0.93 -16.89
N ARG A 79 -10.10 2.05 -17.03
CA ARG A 79 -9.54 3.41 -17.07
C ARG A 79 -8.96 3.85 -15.73
N ALA A 80 -9.56 3.43 -14.62
CA ALA A 80 -9.13 3.77 -13.26
C ALA A 80 -8.05 2.81 -12.73
N VAL A 81 -7.88 1.64 -13.36
CA VAL A 81 -6.90 0.62 -12.95
C VAL A 81 -5.46 1.15 -12.87
N PRO A 82 -4.91 1.87 -13.86
CA PRO A 82 -3.54 2.35 -13.77
C PRO A 82 -3.34 3.32 -12.60
N LEU A 83 -4.30 4.21 -12.39
CA LEU A 83 -4.26 5.20 -11.31
C LEU A 83 -4.35 4.53 -9.94
N TYR A 84 -5.31 3.61 -9.76
CA TYR A 84 -5.43 2.81 -8.56
C TYR A 84 -4.15 2.01 -8.28
N ASN A 85 -3.61 1.32 -9.27
CA ASN A 85 -2.41 0.50 -9.10
C ASN A 85 -1.17 1.34 -8.78
N ALA A 86 -1.05 2.54 -9.32
CA ALA A 86 0.02 3.46 -8.98
C ALA A 86 -0.09 3.92 -7.52
N ALA A 87 -1.30 4.30 -7.08
CA ALA A 87 -1.54 4.76 -5.71
C ALA A 87 -1.41 3.63 -4.67
N HIS A 88 -1.77 2.39 -5.00
CA HIS A 88 -1.74 1.25 -4.07
C HIS A 88 -0.44 0.43 -4.13
N ARG A 89 0.59 0.94 -4.80
CA ARG A 89 1.91 0.30 -4.89
C ARG A 89 2.83 0.86 -3.81
N ALA A 90 3.05 0.08 -2.75
CA ALA A 90 3.88 0.44 -1.60
C ALA A 90 5.28 0.97 -1.98
N LEU A 91 5.83 0.50 -3.09
CA LEU A 91 7.13 0.98 -3.58
C LEU A 91 7.16 2.49 -3.81
N VAL A 92 6.05 3.11 -4.22
CA VAL A 92 5.98 4.56 -4.49
C VAL A 92 6.18 5.38 -3.21
N PRO A 93 5.36 5.25 -2.15
CA PRO A 93 5.62 5.98 -0.93
C PRO A 93 6.91 5.54 -0.22
N LEU A 94 7.37 4.29 -0.36
CA LEU A 94 8.66 3.86 0.19
C LEU A 94 9.86 4.54 -0.49
N THR A 95 9.84 4.72 -1.83
CA THR A 95 10.91 5.44 -2.51
C THR A 95 10.90 6.91 -2.14
N LEU A 96 9.71 7.52 -2.02
CA LEU A 96 9.57 8.90 -1.54
C LEU A 96 10.06 9.06 -0.10
N LEU A 97 9.82 8.07 0.77
CA LEU A 97 10.34 8.06 2.14
C LEU A 97 11.87 7.96 2.16
N GLY A 98 12.47 7.12 1.30
CA GLY A 98 13.92 7.05 1.14
C GLY A 98 14.53 8.38 0.66
N LEU A 99 13.89 9.04 -0.30
CA LEU A 99 14.31 10.38 -0.76
C LEU A 99 14.15 11.42 0.33
N TYR A 100 13.03 11.41 1.04
CA TYR A 100 12.79 12.26 2.21
C TYR A 100 13.90 12.08 3.25
N ALA A 101 14.33 10.85 3.51
CA ALA A 101 15.42 10.55 4.45
C ALA A 101 16.79 11.03 3.96
N ALA A 102 17.04 11.05 2.65
CA ALA A 102 18.32 11.49 2.07
C ALA A 102 18.45 13.02 1.93
N LEU A 103 17.35 13.76 1.74
CA LEU A 103 17.39 15.20 1.48
C LEU A 103 17.52 16.04 2.76
N PRO A 104 18.23 17.19 2.74
CA PRO A 104 18.23 18.15 3.84
C PRO A 104 16.89 18.90 3.93
N GLY A 105 16.60 19.52 5.08
CA GLY A 105 15.36 20.28 5.27
C GLY A 105 14.14 19.40 5.54
N LYS A 106 14.21 18.59 6.61
CA LYS A 106 13.10 17.72 7.02
C LYS A 106 11.86 18.55 7.31
N TRP A 107 10.74 18.16 6.70
CA TRP A 107 9.44 18.79 6.89
C TRP A 107 8.47 17.75 7.41
N ALA A 108 8.17 17.82 8.71
CA ALA A 108 7.33 16.86 9.43
C ALA A 108 5.99 16.55 8.73
N PRO A 109 5.24 17.54 8.18
CA PRO A 109 4.02 17.24 7.45
C PRO A 109 4.21 16.34 6.20
N ALA A 110 5.36 16.40 5.52
CA ALA A 110 5.64 15.46 4.43
C ALA A 110 5.90 14.04 4.94
N LEU A 111 6.59 13.88 6.08
CA LEU A 111 6.76 12.57 6.70
C LEU A 111 5.41 11.98 7.13
N ALA A 112 4.57 12.81 7.79
CA ALA A 112 3.23 12.42 8.21
C ALA A 112 2.35 11.98 7.03
N ALA A 113 2.41 12.69 5.90
CA ALA A 113 1.73 12.29 4.66
C ALA A 113 2.18 10.92 4.15
N LEU A 114 3.50 10.67 4.10
CA LEU A 114 4.05 9.37 3.67
C LEU A 114 3.65 8.24 4.61
N CYS A 115 3.62 8.49 5.92
CA CYS A 115 3.10 7.55 6.92
C CYS A 115 1.62 7.23 6.69
N GLY A 116 0.78 8.26 6.47
CA GLY A 116 -0.65 8.07 6.17
C GLY A 116 -0.87 7.21 4.91
N TRP A 117 -0.11 7.47 3.85
CA TRP A 117 -0.17 6.69 2.61
C TRP A 117 0.26 5.22 2.84
N LEU A 118 1.38 4.99 3.53
CA LEU A 118 1.85 3.63 3.84
C LEU A 118 0.89 2.87 4.75
N ALA A 119 0.28 3.55 5.72
CA ALA A 119 -0.74 2.98 6.59
C ALA A 119 -1.94 2.49 5.78
N HIS A 120 -2.46 3.32 4.87
CA HIS A 120 -3.56 2.95 3.98
C HIS A 120 -3.26 1.67 3.19
N ILE A 121 -2.14 1.64 2.46
CA ILE A 121 -1.75 0.46 1.66
C ILE A 121 -1.60 -0.78 2.55
N SER A 122 -1.05 -0.61 3.76
CA SER A 122 -0.82 -1.71 4.69
C SER A 122 -2.14 -2.29 5.24
N TYR A 123 -3.12 -1.45 5.58
CA TYR A 123 -4.46 -1.91 5.97
C TYR A 123 -5.13 -2.68 4.85
N ASP A 124 -5.04 -2.17 3.62
CA ASP A 124 -5.54 -2.85 2.44
C ASP A 124 -4.98 -4.27 2.33
N ARG A 125 -3.66 -4.43 2.45
CA ARG A 125 -3.02 -5.75 2.35
C ARG A 125 -3.34 -6.66 3.53
N ALA A 126 -3.52 -6.09 4.72
CA ALA A 126 -3.92 -6.81 5.92
C ALA A 126 -5.33 -7.41 5.78
N PHE A 127 -6.28 -6.63 5.24
CA PHE A 127 -7.66 -7.07 4.98
C PHE A 127 -7.79 -7.91 3.70
N GLY A 128 -6.71 -8.03 2.94
CA GLY A 128 -6.63 -8.89 1.77
C GLY A 128 -6.96 -8.19 0.47
N TYR A 129 -7.15 -6.86 0.47
CA TYR A 129 -7.22 -6.04 -0.73
C TYR A 129 -5.86 -5.98 -1.43
N GLY A 130 -5.90 -5.89 -2.76
CA GLY A 130 -4.73 -6.01 -3.62
C GLY A 130 -4.79 -5.10 -4.83
N LEU A 131 -3.74 -5.17 -5.65
CA LEU A 131 -3.71 -4.48 -6.95
C LEU A 131 -4.79 -5.04 -7.87
N ARG A 132 -5.19 -4.29 -8.90
CA ARG A 132 -6.17 -4.73 -9.88
C ARG A 132 -5.50 -5.29 -11.14
N THR A 133 -6.14 -6.27 -11.77
CA THR A 133 -5.82 -6.76 -13.12
C THR A 133 -6.17 -5.71 -14.16
N LYS A 134 -5.73 -5.88 -15.41
CA LYS A 134 -6.03 -4.92 -16.49
C LYS A 134 -7.55 -4.80 -16.72
N GLU A 135 -8.26 -5.89 -16.46
CA GLU A 135 -9.71 -6.02 -16.58
C GLU A 135 -10.46 -5.42 -15.38
N GLY A 136 -9.74 -5.01 -14.32
CA GLY A 136 -10.32 -4.35 -13.15
C GLY A 136 -10.60 -5.24 -11.94
N PHE A 137 -10.36 -6.54 -12.04
CA PHE A 137 -10.55 -7.48 -10.93
C PHE A 137 -9.40 -7.44 -9.94
N GLN A 138 -9.60 -7.89 -8.72
CA GLN A 138 -8.55 -7.94 -7.73
C GLN A 138 -7.52 -9.04 -8.07
N ARG A 139 -6.23 -8.71 -8.00
CA ARG A 139 -5.13 -9.68 -8.05
C ARG A 139 -4.99 -10.30 -6.66
N GLY A 140 -5.36 -11.55 -6.53
CA GLY A 140 -5.27 -12.32 -5.29
C GLY A 140 -5.45 -13.80 -5.58
#